data_AF-A0A5N4C3B8-F1
#
_entry.id   AF-A0A5N4C3B8-F1
#
_cell.length_a   1.000
_cell.length_b   1.000
_cell.length_c   1.000
_cell.angle_alpha   90.00
_cell.angle_beta   90.00
_cell.angle_gamma   90.00
#
_symmetry.space_group_name_H-M   'P 1'
#
loop_
_entity.id
_entity.type
_entity.pdbx_description
1 polymer ?
#
loop_
_entity_poly.entity_id
_entity_poly.type
_entity_poly.pdbx_seq_one_letter_code
_entity_poly.pdbx_strand_id
1 'polypeptide(L)'
;MIVPNIKQNHYTVHGLQSGTKYIFIVKAINQAGSRSSEPGKLKTNSQPFKLDPKSAHRKLKVSHDNLTVERDESSSKKSHTPERFTSQGSYGVAGNVFIDSGRHYWEVVISGSTW
;
A
#
# COMPACT_ATOMS: atom_id res chain seq x y z
N MET A 1 -17.37 14.78 -2.89
CA MET A 1 -18.11 13.66 -3.50
C MET A 1 -19.24 13.27 -2.56
N ILE A 2 -20.46 13.07 -3.07
CA ILE A 2 -21.60 12.56 -2.30
C ILE A 2 -21.91 11.18 -2.84
N VAL A 3 -22.04 10.19 -1.95
CA VAL A 3 -22.46 8.83 -2.32
C VAL A 3 -23.87 8.60 -1.81
N PRO A 4 -24.89 8.57 -2.69
CA PRO A 4 -26.27 8.36 -2.29
C PRO A 4 -26.61 6.87 -2.12
N ASN A 5 -27.81 6.58 -1.60
CA ASN A 5 -28.44 5.25 -1.61
C ASN A 5 -27.68 4.14 -0.88
N ILE A 6 -26.93 4.48 0.16
CA ILE A 6 -26.29 3.50 1.04
C ILE A 6 -27.38 2.82 1.87
N LYS A 7 -27.66 1.54 1.57
CA LYS A 7 -28.66 0.73 2.29
C LYS A 7 -28.10 0.01 3.52
N GLN A 8 -26.77 -0.11 3.59
CA GLN A 8 -26.05 -0.72 4.71
C GLN A 8 -25.76 0.33 5.79
N ASN A 9 -25.42 -0.13 7.00
CA ASN A 9 -24.97 0.74 8.09
C ASN A 9 -23.48 1.09 8.02
N HIS A 10 -22.79 0.75 6.93
CA HIS A 10 -21.38 1.07 6.69
C HIS A 10 -21.13 1.34 5.20
N TYR A 11 -20.04 2.05 4.91
CA TYR A 11 -19.58 2.31 3.55
C TYR A 11 -18.06 2.45 3.53
N THR A 12 -17.40 1.80 2.58
CA THR A 12 -15.94 1.88 2.39
C THR A 12 -15.62 2.90 1.32
N VAL A 13 -14.82 3.92 1.67
CA VAL A 13 -14.33 4.92 0.72
C VAL A 13 -12.97 4.47 0.18
N HIS A 14 -12.88 4.28 -1.14
CA HIS A 14 -11.66 3.89 -1.84
C HIS A 14 -10.94 5.10 -2.46
N GLY A 15 -9.66 4.95 -2.81
CA GLY A 15 -8.90 5.95 -3.57
C GLY A 15 -8.49 7.20 -2.79
N LEU A 16 -8.46 7.14 -1.46
CA LEU A 16 -7.97 8.24 -0.63
C LEU A 16 -6.48 8.46 -0.89
N GLN A 17 -6.10 9.70 -1.17
CA GLN A 17 -4.73 10.11 -1.43
C GLN A 17 -3.95 10.19 -0.13
N SER A 18 -2.68 9.80 -0.16
CA SER A 18 -1.80 9.88 1.00
C SER A 18 -1.45 11.34 1.35
N GLY A 19 -1.11 11.60 2.61
CA GLY A 19 -0.81 12.95 3.11
C GLY A 19 -2.01 13.92 3.11
N THR A 20 -3.22 13.43 2.84
CA THR A 20 -4.40 14.26 2.60
C THR A 20 -5.35 14.22 3.79
N LYS A 21 -5.90 15.39 4.13
CA LYS A 21 -6.92 15.52 5.18
C LYS A 21 -8.30 15.40 4.56
N TYR A 22 -9.07 14.44 5.05
CA TYR A 22 -10.44 14.19 4.66
C TYR A 22 -11.41 14.57 5.79
N ILE A 23 -12.58 15.04 5.39
CA ILE A 23 -13.72 15.29 6.27
C ILE A 23 -14.87 14.45 5.74
N PHE A 24 -15.45 13.63 6.60
CA PHE A 24 -16.60 12.80 6.31
C PHE A 24 -17.79 13.27 7.13
N ILE A 25 -18.93 13.46 6.48
CA ILE A 25 -20.19 13.81 7.11
C ILE A 25 -21.22 12.82 6.58
N VAL A 26 -21.94 12.16 7.48
CA VAL A 26 -23.04 11.29 7.12
C VAL A 26 -24.32 12.10 7.18
N LYS A 27 -25.07 12.11 6.07
CA LYS A 27 -26.38 12.78 6.00
C LYS A 27 -27.48 11.74 5.84
N ALA A 28 -28.40 11.71 6.80
CA ALA A 28 -29.62 10.92 6.74
C ALA A 28 -30.76 11.78 6.20
N ILE A 29 -31.56 11.23 5.28
CA ILE A 29 -32.67 11.94 4.61
C ILE A 29 -33.90 11.03 4.64
N ASN A 30 -35.06 11.58 5.03
CA ASN A 30 -36.37 10.94 4.96
C ASN A 30 -37.45 11.95 4.55
N GLN A 31 -38.72 11.56 4.53
CA GLN A 31 -39.83 12.47 4.18
C GLN A 31 -39.98 13.66 5.14
N ALA A 32 -39.53 13.53 6.39
CA ALA A 32 -39.58 14.61 7.38
C ALA A 32 -38.39 15.58 7.28
N GLY A 33 -37.44 15.35 6.36
CA GLY A 33 -36.29 16.22 6.11
C GLY A 33 -34.96 15.50 6.20
N SER A 34 -33.91 16.20 6.65
CA SER A 34 -32.56 15.64 6.72
C SER A 34 -31.81 16.07 7.97
N ARG A 35 -30.92 15.19 8.46
CA ARG A 35 -29.97 15.48 9.54
C ARG A 35 -28.57 15.04 9.13
N SER A 36 -27.57 15.76 9.60
CA SER A 36 -26.15 15.44 9.38
C SER A 36 -25.50 15.03 10.69
N SER A 37 -24.52 14.13 10.62
CA SER A 37 -23.62 13.84 11.73
C SER A 37 -22.67 15.01 11.98
N GLU A 38 -22.00 14.97 13.13
CA GLU A 38 -20.77 15.76 13.30
C GLU A 38 -19.70 15.31 12.27
N PRO A 39 -18.79 16.21 11.85
CA PRO A 39 -17.75 15.86 10.89
C PRO A 39 -16.68 14.95 11.49
N GLY A 40 -16.49 13.77 10.89
CA GLY A 40 -15.36 12.90 11.14
C GLY A 40 -14.13 13.38 10.36
N LYS A 41 -13.02 13.69 11.03
CA LYS A 41 -11.77 14.13 10.39
C LYS A 41 -10.77 12.99 10.36
N LEU A 42 -10.21 12.72 9.19
CA LEU A 42 -9.16 11.72 8.98
C LEU A 42 -7.99 12.38 8.27
N LYS A 43 -6.76 12.12 8.72
CA LYS A 43 -5.56 12.40 7.93
C LYS A 43 -4.98 11.07 7.48
N THR A 44 -4.84 10.88 6.18
CA THR A 44 -4.07 9.76 5.64
C THR A 44 -2.60 10.10 5.84
N ASN A 45 -1.91 9.33 6.67
CA ASN A 45 -0.46 9.47 6.80
C ASN A 45 0.20 8.72 5.65
N SER A 46 1.17 9.36 4.99
CA SER A 46 2.10 8.66 4.12
C SER A 46 3.28 8.22 4.95
N GLN A 47 3.59 6.93 4.89
CA GLN A 47 4.92 6.46 5.24
C GLN A 47 5.52 5.90 3.96
N PRO A 48 6.12 6.76 3.13
CA PRO A 48 6.72 6.29 1.89
C PRO A 48 7.83 5.30 2.24
N PHE A 49 7.74 4.10 1.69
CA PHE A 49 8.82 3.13 1.75
C PHE A 49 9.29 2.81 0.34
N LYS A 50 10.51 2.33 0.26
CA LYS A 50 11.15 1.82 -0.94
C LYS A 50 11.55 0.37 -0.70
N LEU A 51 11.78 -0.37 -1.76
CA LEU A 51 12.41 -1.67 -1.66
C LEU A 51 13.86 -1.47 -1.19
N ASP A 52 14.35 -2.36 -0.34
CA ASP A 52 15.76 -2.39 0.05
C ASP A 52 16.53 -3.37 -0.86
N PRO A 53 17.39 -2.88 -1.78
CA PRO A 53 18.16 -3.75 -2.67
C PRO A 53 19.12 -4.68 -1.94
N LYS A 54 19.52 -4.37 -0.70
CA LYS A 54 20.39 -5.24 0.11
C LYS A 54 19.67 -6.51 0.55
N SER A 55 18.38 -6.40 0.83
CA SER A 55 17.53 -7.54 1.17
C SER A 55 17.16 -8.40 -0.04
N ALA A 56 17.12 -7.82 -1.25
CA ALA A 56 16.57 -8.45 -2.44
C ALA A 56 17.32 -9.74 -2.83
N HIS A 57 16.59 -10.84 -3.05
CA HIS A 57 17.18 -12.12 -3.48
C HIS A 57 18.06 -11.97 -4.74
N ARG A 58 19.06 -12.86 -4.92
CA ARG A 58 20.02 -12.77 -6.03
C ARG A 58 19.41 -12.67 -7.41
N LYS A 59 18.35 -13.44 -7.65
CA LYS A 59 17.57 -13.51 -8.90
C LYS A 59 16.56 -12.36 -9.07
N LEU A 60 16.59 -11.35 -8.21
CA LEU A 60 15.73 -10.18 -8.34
C LEU A 60 16.60 -8.98 -8.69
N LYS A 61 16.04 -8.12 -9.53
CA LYS A 61 16.59 -6.81 -9.86
C LYS A 61 15.61 -5.76 -9.39
N VAL A 62 16.11 -4.84 -8.57
CA VAL A 62 15.36 -3.69 -8.09
C VAL A 62 15.71 -2.50 -8.99
N SER A 63 14.71 -1.71 -9.38
CA SER A 63 14.88 -0.50 -10.19
C SER A 63 15.69 0.57 -9.44
N HIS A 64 16.25 1.54 -10.17
CA HIS A 64 17.08 2.60 -9.59
C HIS A 64 16.33 3.51 -8.59
N ASP A 65 15.03 3.68 -8.77
CA ASP A 65 14.17 4.43 -7.85
C ASP A 65 13.75 3.61 -6.61
N ASN A 66 14.06 2.31 -6.62
CA ASN A 66 13.72 1.30 -5.62
C ASN A 66 12.20 1.10 -5.42
N LEU A 67 11.40 1.25 -6.48
CA LEU A 67 9.94 1.06 -6.43
C LEU A 67 9.46 -0.16 -7.22
N THR A 68 10.29 -0.71 -8.10
CA THR A 68 9.95 -1.85 -8.94
C THR A 68 10.93 -2.99 -8.68
N VAL A 69 10.39 -4.21 -8.69
CA VAL A 69 11.19 -5.43 -8.66
C VAL A 69 10.80 -6.32 -9.83
N GLU A 70 11.81 -6.85 -10.51
CA GLU A 70 11.66 -7.80 -11.61
C GLU A 70 12.55 -9.01 -11.35
N ARG A 71 12.15 -10.16 -11.89
CA ARG A 71 12.98 -11.36 -11.86
C ARG A 71 14.05 -11.25 -12.94
N ASP A 72 15.28 -11.53 -12.57
CA ASP A 72 16.43 -11.53 -13.46
C ASP A 72 17.15 -12.89 -13.37
N GLU A 73 16.85 -13.79 -14.30
CA GLU A 73 17.46 -15.12 -14.40
C GLU A 73 18.95 -15.06 -14.82
N SER A 74 19.43 -13.93 -15.32
CA SER A 74 20.83 -13.76 -15.74
C SER A 74 21.78 -13.43 -14.58
N SER A 75 21.22 -13.08 -13.42
CA SER A 75 21.99 -12.58 -12.28
C SER A 75 22.68 -13.70 -11.48
N SER A 76 23.96 -13.93 -11.80
CA SER A 76 24.87 -14.82 -11.06
C SER A 76 25.62 -14.12 -9.91
N LYS A 77 25.18 -12.93 -9.49
CA LYS A 77 25.90 -12.11 -8.49
C LYS A 77 25.92 -12.79 -7.12
N LYS A 78 27.10 -13.31 -6.72
CA LYS A 78 27.42 -13.69 -5.33
C LYS A 78 27.58 -12.41 -4.50
N SER A 79 26.52 -11.97 -3.84
CA SER A 79 26.60 -10.97 -2.77
C SER A 79 26.29 -11.65 -1.45
N HIS A 80 27.25 -11.63 -0.52
CA HIS A 80 27.14 -12.18 0.84
C HIS A 80 26.70 -11.07 1.81
N THR A 81 25.51 -10.52 1.57
CA THR A 81 24.86 -9.63 2.54
C THR A 81 23.98 -10.49 3.46
N PRO A 82 24.19 -10.47 4.79
CA PRO A 82 23.43 -11.30 5.73
C PRO A 82 21.92 -11.05 5.70
N GLU A 83 21.52 -9.84 5.33
CA GLU A 83 20.12 -9.38 5.25
C GLU A 83 19.38 -9.88 4.00
N ARG A 84 20.08 -10.57 3.09
CA ARG A 84 19.56 -10.99 1.80
C ARG A 84 18.71 -12.23 1.90
N PHE A 85 17.57 -12.27 1.20
CA PHE A 85 16.87 -13.53 0.96
C PHE A 85 17.78 -14.48 0.13
N THR A 86 18.04 -15.69 0.65
CA THR A 86 18.95 -16.68 0.04
C THR A 86 18.30 -18.01 -0.32
N SER A 87 17.05 -18.24 0.08
CA SER A 87 16.33 -19.49 -0.16
C SER A 87 16.11 -19.76 -1.65
N GLN A 88 16.38 -21.00 -2.09
CA GLN A 88 16.15 -21.45 -3.47
C GLN A 88 14.67 -21.45 -3.90
N GLY A 89 13.75 -21.47 -2.92
CA GLY A 89 12.29 -21.51 -3.16
C GLY A 89 11.56 -20.20 -2.86
N SER A 90 12.25 -19.16 -2.39
CA SER A 90 11.63 -17.89 -2.02
C SER A 90 12.43 -16.70 -2.55
N TYR A 91 11.84 -16.02 -3.53
CA TYR A 91 12.42 -14.86 -4.20
C TYR A 91 11.81 -13.59 -3.61
N GLY A 92 12.31 -13.18 -2.43
CA GLY A 92 11.80 -12.03 -1.69
C GLY A 92 12.67 -10.77 -1.78
N VAL A 93 12.07 -9.63 -1.48
CA VAL A 93 12.70 -8.34 -1.18
C VAL A 93 11.88 -7.65 -0.09
N ALA A 94 12.54 -7.02 0.88
CA ALA A 94 11.88 -6.29 1.96
C ALA A 94 11.77 -4.79 1.64
N GLY A 95 10.83 -4.11 2.30
CA GLY A 95 10.81 -2.65 2.36
C GLY A 95 11.89 -2.12 3.31
N ASN A 96 12.33 -0.89 3.08
CA ASN A 96 13.36 -0.21 3.88
C ASN A 96 12.81 0.46 5.16
N VAL A 97 11.53 0.31 5.45
CA VAL A 97 10.86 0.90 6.63
C VAL A 97 10.31 -0.22 7.50
N PHE A 98 10.62 -0.14 8.79
CA PHE A 98 10.05 -1.00 9.82
C PHE A 98 8.73 -0.40 10.34
N ILE A 99 7.72 -1.25 10.52
CA ILE A 99 6.41 -0.88 11.05
C ILE A 99 6.20 -1.67 12.34
N ASP A 100 6.06 -0.97 13.46
CA ASP A 100 5.95 -1.57 14.80
C ASP A 100 4.51 -1.59 15.36
N SER A 101 3.63 -0.75 14.82
CA SER A 101 2.28 -0.53 15.35
C SER A 101 1.40 0.23 14.35
N GLY A 102 0.08 0.26 14.59
CA GLY A 102 -0.88 1.04 13.80
C GLY A 102 -1.50 0.29 12.61
N ARG A 103 -2.20 1.03 11.73
CA ARG A 103 -2.83 0.51 10.51
C ARG A 103 -2.19 1.14 9.30
N HIS A 104 -1.73 0.31 8.37
CA HIS A 104 -0.96 0.71 7.20
C HIS A 104 -1.56 0.14 5.93
N TYR A 105 -1.35 0.83 4.83
CA TYR A 105 -1.88 0.47 3.52
C TYR A 105 -0.86 0.82 2.44
N TRP A 106 -0.70 -0.06 1.47
CA TRP A 106 0.09 0.15 0.27
C TRP A 106 -0.57 -0.54 -0.92
N GLU A 107 -0.31 -0.01 -2.11
CA GLU A 107 -0.75 -0.57 -3.38
C GLU A 107 0.47 -1.05 -4.16
N VAL A 108 0.30 -2.13 -4.91
CA VAL A 108 1.35 -2.64 -5.81
C VAL A 108 0.72 -2.84 -7.18
N VAL A 109 1.39 -2.35 -8.21
CA VAL A 109 0.99 -2.59 -9.60
C VAL A 109 1.70 -3.84 -10.09
N ILE A 110 0.93 -4.82 -10.56
CA ILE A 110 1.46 -6.05 -11.14
C ILE A 110 1.39 -5.91 -12.66
N SER A 111 2.55 -5.92 -13.31
CA SER A 111 2.69 -5.83 -14.77
C SER A 111 3.35 -7.11 -15.29
N GLY A 112 2.73 -7.77 -16.28
CA GLY A 112 3.37 -8.83 -17.06
C GLY A 112 3.78 -10.11 -16.31
N SER A 113 3.17 -10.43 -15.17
CA SER A 113 3.52 -11.63 -14.40
C SER A 113 3.00 -12.89 -15.09
N THR A 114 3.89 -13.66 -15.71
CA THR A 114 3.63 -15.04 -16.13
C THR A 114 4.07 -15.98 -15.01
N TRP A 115 3.17 -16.84 -14.53
CA TRP A 115 3.45 -17.87 -13.53
C TRP A 115 4.54 -18.84 -14.00
#